data_AF-A0A4P6ZMP9-F1
#
_entry.id   AF-A0A4P6ZMP9-F1
#
_cell.length_a   1.000
_cell.length_b   1.000
_cell.length_c   1.000
_cell.angle_alpha   90.00
_cell.angle_beta   90.00
_cell.angle_gamma   90.00
#
_symmetry.space_group_name_H-M   'P 1'
#
loop_
_entity.id
_entity.type
_entity.pdbx_description
1 polymer ?
#
loop_
_entity_poly.entity_id
_entity_poly.type
_entity_poly.pdbx_seq_one_letter_code
_entity_poly.pdbx_strand_id
1 'polypeptide(L)'
;MKSNWLKLVAVIVILLAVIVGYRHEKNVANYNRTRVTAVSSVRHRSPNKIQGQPKNLTKHYRILLSNSKTQRVTSLENIYRNPNHTKQTQIGNTKTLLQNPKNFTNLVQVDQKAVAKNKPTFDHIMRQGKPIGWVNANAVHSTSTYVLPYVYISQFWPSAAEDACEEASLKTAMSTQNKAMNVPLQQIVKQTPRSKNPNVGYTKNPYKYGSHATIYPDAMVRIARKYGAQAKDISGATKSQFIQEVTHGHAVVFEGPYMLKKPGSDHDLVILGYRKGQFFVADPFARHHKSPKTRWASTSLLMRLYNKKFRHQRALVVE
;
A
#
# COMPACT_ATOMS: atom_id res chain seq x y z
N MET A 1 -30.27 -19.21 45.20
CA MET A 1 -30.59 -19.24 43.75
C MET A 1 -29.66 -18.39 42.84
N LYS A 2 -28.99 -17.31 43.30
CA LYS A 2 -28.14 -16.46 42.43
C LYS A 2 -26.74 -17.02 42.08
N SER A 3 -26.22 -18.01 42.81
CA SER A 3 -24.87 -18.57 42.60
C SER A 3 -24.75 -19.50 41.38
N ASN A 4 -25.83 -20.20 41.02
CA ASN A 4 -25.80 -21.16 39.89
C ASN A 4 -25.89 -20.47 38.53
N TRP A 5 -26.43 -19.25 38.47
CA TRP A 5 -26.57 -18.50 37.22
C TRP A 5 -25.21 -17.96 36.72
N LEU A 6 -24.36 -17.47 37.62
CA LEU A 6 -23.00 -17.03 37.29
C LEU A 6 -22.10 -18.17 36.78
N LYS A 7 -22.26 -19.38 37.33
CA LYS A 7 -21.54 -20.57 36.86
C LYS A 7 -22.01 -20.99 35.45
N LEU A 8 -23.31 -20.90 35.17
CA LEU A 8 -23.86 -21.21 33.85
C LEU A 8 -23.37 -20.23 32.77
N VAL A 9 -23.34 -18.93 33.09
CA VAL A 9 -22.84 -17.89 32.16
C VAL A 9 -21.34 -18.08 31.88
N ALA A 10 -20.53 -18.42 32.89
CA ALA A 10 -19.11 -18.68 32.69
C ALA A 10 -18.84 -19.88 31.77
N VAL A 11 -19.62 -20.96 31.91
CA VAL A 11 -19.51 -22.15 31.06
C VAL A 11 -19.90 -21.84 29.61
N ILE A 12 -20.94 -21.03 29.39
CA ILE A 12 -21.36 -20.61 28.05
C ILE A 12 -20.30 -19.74 27.35
N VAL A 13 -19.65 -18.83 28.08
CA VAL A 13 -18.58 -17.97 27.53
C VAL A 13 -17.35 -18.80 27.13
N ILE A 14 -16.99 -19.81 27.93
CA ILE A 14 -15.87 -20.72 27.61
C ILE A 14 -16.20 -21.58 26.39
N LEU A 15 -17.42 -22.12 26.30
CA LEU A 15 -17.86 -22.89 25.13
C LEU A 15 -17.87 -22.05 23.84
N LEU A 16 -18.30 -20.79 23.91
CA LEU A 16 -18.26 -19.87 22.77
C LEU A 16 -16.83 -19.54 22.34
N ALA A 17 -15.90 -19.35 23.29
CA ALA A 17 -14.49 -19.11 22.98
C ALA A 17 -13.83 -20.33 22.31
N VAL A 18 -14.16 -21.55 22.74
CA VAL A 18 -13.67 -22.79 22.12
C VAL A 18 -14.23 -22.96 20.70
N ILE A 19 -15.51 -22.67 20.47
CA ILE A 19 -16.12 -22.76 19.13
C ILE A 19 -15.50 -21.73 18.16
N VAL A 20 -15.24 -20.51 18.63
CA VAL A 20 -14.60 -19.47 17.81
C VAL A 20 -13.13 -19.80 17.53
N GLY A 21 -12.39 -20.34 18.51
CA GLY A 21 -11.02 -20.82 18.33
C GLY A 21 -10.92 -21.97 17.32
N TYR A 22 -11.82 -22.96 17.42
CA TYR A 22 -11.85 -24.12 16.53
C TYR A 22 -12.20 -23.75 15.07
N ARG A 23 -12.97 -22.67 14.87
CA ARG A 23 -13.31 -22.14 13.53
C ARG A 23 -12.17 -21.36 12.89
N HIS A 24 -11.22 -20.84 13.69
CA HIS A 24 -10.06 -20.12 13.17
C HIS A 24 -8.93 -21.07 12.70
N GLU A 25 -8.74 -22.23 13.34
CA GLU A 25 -7.71 -23.20 12.94
C GLU A 25 -8.02 -23.94 11.63
N LYS A 26 -9.30 -24.23 11.32
CA LYS A 26 -9.66 -24.90 10.06
C LYS A 26 -9.53 -24.03 8.81
N ASN A 27 -9.51 -22.70 8.95
CA ASN A 27 -9.37 -21.78 7.81
C ASN A 27 -7.90 -21.50 7.44
N VAL A 28 -6.94 -21.78 8.33
CA VAL A 28 -5.50 -21.56 8.07
C VAL A 28 -4.84 -22.82 7.46
N ALA A 29 -5.44 -24.01 7.65
CA ALA A 29 -4.90 -25.27 7.12
C ALA A 29 -5.14 -25.52 5.62
N ASN A 30 -6.03 -24.76 4.95
CA ASN A 30 -6.44 -25.02 3.56
C ASN A 30 -5.75 -24.14 2.50
N TYR A 31 -4.75 -23.34 2.84
CA TYR A 31 -4.09 -22.44 1.88
C TYR A 31 -2.71 -22.93 1.37
N ASN A 32 -2.20 -24.07 1.86
CA ASN A 32 -0.83 -24.54 1.57
C ASN A 32 -0.76 -25.96 0.98
N ARG A 33 -1.63 -26.32 0.03
CA ARG A 33 -1.48 -27.61 -0.67
C ARG A 33 -2.03 -27.62 -2.09
N THR A 34 -1.29 -27.06 -3.04
CA THR A 34 -1.22 -27.68 -4.38
C THR A 34 0.11 -27.31 -5.06
N ARG A 35 1.11 -28.18 -4.89
CA ARG A 35 2.27 -28.29 -5.77
C ARG A 35 1.95 -29.33 -6.84
N VAL A 36 2.23 -28.95 -8.08
CA VAL A 36 2.91 -29.72 -9.15
C VAL A 36 2.80 -31.25 -9.06
N THR A 37 2.16 -31.84 -10.06
CA THR A 37 2.46 -33.21 -10.48
C THR A 37 2.45 -33.26 -12.00
N ALA A 38 3.60 -33.61 -12.57
CA ALA A 38 3.74 -34.03 -13.95
C ALA A 38 3.26 -35.47 -14.06
N VAL A 39 2.48 -35.78 -15.10
CA VAL A 39 2.27 -37.16 -15.57
C VAL A 39 2.39 -37.17 -17.08
N SER A 40 3.24 -38.09 -17.55
CA SER A 40 3.60 -38.38 -18.93
C SER A 40 2.56 -39.23 -19.66
N SER A 41 2.53 -39.03 -20.99
CA SER A 41 2.28 -39.99 -22.07
C SER A 41 0.96 -40.79 -22.13
N VAL A 42 0.11 -40.43 -23.10
CA VAL A 42 -0.64 -41.39 -23.94
C VAL A 42 -0.59 -40.92 -25.40
N ARG A 43 -0.28 -41.85 -26.31
CA ARG A 43 -0.10 -41.66 -27.76
C ARG A 43 -1.42 -41.45 -28.51
N HIS A 44 -1.30 -40.66 -29.58
CA HIS A 44 -2.06 -40.59 -30.84
C HIS A 44 -3.47 -41.21 -30.95
N ARG A 45 -4.43 -40.33 -31.27
CA ARG A 45 -5.35 -40.47 -32.41
C ARG A 45 -5.79 -39.08 -32.91
N SER A 46 -5.49 -38.79 -34.18
CA SER A 46 -6.32 -37.95 -35.05
C SER A 46 -6.92 -38.90 -36.10
N PRO A 47 -8.01 -38.59 -36.82
CA PRO A 47 -8.68 -37.29 -36.96
C PRO A 47 -10.21 -37.34 -36.85
N ASN A 48 -10.87 -36.21 -36.56
CA ASN A 48 -12.03 -35.82 -37.35
C ASN A 48 -12.36 -34.33 -37.22
N LYS A 49 -12.55 -33.71 -38.39
CA LYS A 49 -13.06 -32.35 -38.58
C LYS A 49 -14.36 -32.16 -37.80
N ILE A 50 -14.36 -31.22 -36.87
CA ILE A 50 -15.58 -30.51 -36.49
C ILE A 50 -15.51 -29.13 -37.13
N GLN A 51 -16.26 -29.02 -38.23
CA GLN A 51 -16.75 -27.76 -38.78
C GLN A 51 -17.49 -26.97 -37.69
N GLY A 52 -17.17 -25.68 -37.61
CA GLY A 52 -17.83 -24.74 -36.71
C GLY A 52 -16.87 -23.80 -36.01
N GLN A 53 -15.92 -23.20 -36.74
CA GLN A 53 -15.29 -21.97 -36.23
C GLN A 53 -16.39 -20.90 -36.14
N PRO A 54 -16.61 -20.26 -34.97
CA PRO A 54 -17.31 -18.99 -34.96
C PRO A 54 -16.43 -17.95 -35.67
N LYS A 55 -16.71 -17.74 -36.96
CA LYS A 55 -16.25 -16.60 -37.75
C LYS A 55 -16.91 -15.32 -37.20
N ASN A 56 -16.42 -14.80 -36.06
CA ASN A 56 -16.69 -13.43 -35.59
C ASN A 56 -15.86 -13.02 -34.36
N LEU A 57 -14.52 -13.05 -34.43
CA LEU A 57 -13.63 -12.57 -33.34
C LEU A 57 -13.08 -11.15 -33.56
N THR A 58 -13.67 -10.36 -34.45
CA THR A 58 -13.12 -9.07 -34.87
C THR A 58 -14.02 -7.90 -34.44
N LYS A 59 -13.72 -7.27 -33.29
CA LYS A 59 -13.76 -5.78 -33.10
C LYS A 59 -13.48 -5.29 -31.68
N HIS A 60 -13.72 -6.08 -30.63
CA HIS A 60 -13.71 -5.61 -29.23
C HIS A 60 -12.39 -5.90 -28.49
N TYR A 61 -11.96 -4.97 -27.63
CA TYR A 61 -10.84 -5.18 -26.72
C TYR A 61 -11.22 -6.17 -25.61
N ARG A 62 -10.31 -7.12 -25.33
CA ARG A 62 -10.34 -7.91 -24.10
C ARG A 62 -9.58 -7.15 -23.01
N ILE A 63 -10.25 -6.91 -21.88
CA ILE A 63 -9.63 -6.30 -20.71
C ILE A 63 -8.99 -7.40 -19.85
N LEU A 64 -7.71 -7.25 -19.56
CA LEU A 64 -6.91 -8.12 -18.72
C LEU A 64 -6.54 -7.36 -17.45
N LEU A 65 -6.75 -7.97 -16.29
CA LEU A 65 -6.22 -7.44 -15.04
C LEU A 65 -4.69 -7.56 -15.03
N SER A 66 -4.02 -6.51 -14.59
CA SER A 66 -2.58 -6.48 -14.36
C SER A 66 -2.33 -6.51 -12.86
N ASN A 67 -1.23 -7.13 -12.44
CA ASN A 67 -0.70 -6.91 -11.11
C ASN A 67 -0.29 -5.44 -11.06
N SER A 68 -1.03 -4.61 -10.32
CA SER A 68 -0.85 -3.15 -10.24
C SER A 68 0.62 -2.84 -10.00
N LYS A 69 1.33 -2.37 -11.02
CA LYS A 69 2.77 -2.12 -10.93
C LYS A 69 3.08 -0.71 -11.36
N THR A 70 3.99 -0.09 -10.61
CA THR A 70 4.47 1.24 -10.98
C THR A 70 5.28 1.15 -12.27
N GLN A 71 4.91 1.98 -13.22
CA GLN A 71 5.58 2.15 -14.49
C GLN A 71 5.84 3.63 -14.76
N ARG A 72 6.68 3.91 -15.75
CA ARG A 72 7.07 5.25 -16.14
C ARG A 72 6.46 5.60 -17.49
N VAL A 73 5.81 6.74 -17.55
CA VAL A 73 5.39 7.38 -18.80
C VAL A 73 6.61 8.02 -19.46
N THR A 74 6.89 7.70 -20.72
CA THR A 74 8.11 8.11 -21.44
C THR A 74 7.86 8.95 -22.68
N SER A 75 6.64 8.92 -23.25
CA SER A 75 6.30 9.65 -24.46
C SER A 75 4.97 10.40 -24.34
N LEU A 76 4.83 11.42 -25.18
CA LEU A 76 3.58 12.18 -25.31
C LEU A 76 2.56 11.30 -26.03
N GLU A 77 1.41 11.09 -25.41
CA GLU A 77 0.36 10.22 -25.92
C GLU A 77 -1.01 10.72 -25.47
N ASN A 78 -2.05 10.41 -26.25
CA ASN A 78 -3.41 10.73 -25.88
C ASN A 78 -3.92 9.80 -24.77
N ILE A 79 -4.75 10.36 -23.88
CA ILE A 79 -5.41 9.61 -22.82
C ILE A 79 -6.89 9.53 -23.16
N TYR A 80 -7.44 8.32 -23.10
CA TYR A 80 -8.81 8.00 -23.49
C TYR A 80 -9.63 7.52 -22.32
N ARG A 81 -10.94 7.82 -22.33
CA ARG A 81 -11.90 7.30 -21.35
C ARG A 81 -12.10 5.78 -21.48
N ASN A 82 -11.98 5.24 -22.69
CA ASN A 82 -12.20 3.84 -23.03
C ASN A 82 -11.19 3.42 -24.11
N PRO A 83 -10.62 2.20 -24.05
CA PRO A 83 -9.68 1.71 -25.06
C PRO A 83 -10.35 1.42 -26.42
N ASN A 84 -11.68 1.29 -26.48
CA ASN A 84 -12.42 0.97 -27.69
C ASN A 84 -12.40 2.10 -28.74
N HIS A 85 -11.67 1.86 -29.82
CA HIS A 85 -11.43 2.78 -30.93
C HIS A 85 -12.68 3.36 -31.62
N THR A 86 -13.84 2.70 -31.53
CA THR A 86 -15.11 3.18 -32.11
C THR A 86 -15.86 4.16 -31.20
N LYS A 87 -15.44 4.31 -29.94
CA LYS A 87 -16.00 5.23 -28.93
C LYS A 87 -14.89 5.90 -28.11
N GLN A 88 -13.73 6.13 -28.72
CA GLN A 88 -12.58 6.74 -28.04
C GLN A 88 -12.87 8.22 -27.79
N THR A 89 -13.25 8.56 -26.56
CA THR A 89 -13.30 9.94 -26.09
C THR A 89 -11.94 10.28 -25.51
N GLN A 90 -11.19 11.15 -26.20
CA GLN A 90 -9.98 11.74 -25.64
C GLN A 90 -10.37 12.60 -24.43
N ILE A 91 -9.70 12.39 -23.31
CA ILE A 91 -9.90 13.13 -22.05
C ILE A 91 -8.66 13.90 -21.61
N GLY A 92 -7.58 13.80 -22.39
CA GLY A 92 -6.33 14.52 -22.14
C GLY A 92 -5.16 13.92 -22.90
N ASN A 93 -3.96 14.18 -22.40
CA ASN A 93 -2.70 13.62 -22.89
C ASN A 93 -1.68 13.52 -21.73
N THR A 94 -0.58 12.81 -21.97
CA THR A 94 0.45 12.54 -20.96
C THR A 94 1.38 13.73 -20.68
N LYS A 95 1.18 14.91 -21.28
CA LYS A 95 2.08 16.07 -21.16
C LYS A 95 2.34 16.45 -19.71
N THR A 96 1.32 16.48 -18.85
CA THR A 96 1.44 16.85 -17.43
C THR A 96 2.18 15.79 -16.60
N LEU A 97 2.14 14.52 -17.02
CA LEU A 97 2.89 13.44 -16.37
C LEU A 97 4.37 13.49 -16.73
N LEU A 98 4.69 13.90 -17.96
CA LEU A 98 6.08 14.04 -18.42
C LEU A 98 6.82 15.25 -17.83
N GLN A 99 6.09 16.20 -17.25
CA GLN A 99 6.67 17.41 -16.68
C GLN A 99 7.50 17.11 -15.43
N ASN A 100 8.78 17.48 -15.46
CA ASN A 100 9.73 17.47 -14.34
C ASN A 100 9.97 16.07 -13.70
N PRO A 101 10.90 15.26 -14.25
CA PRO A 101 11.22 13.94 -13.71
C PRO A 101 11.78 13.96 -12.28
N LYS A 102 12.26 15.10 -11.77
CA LYS A 102 12.71 15.23 -10.36
C LYS A 102 11.54 15.11 -9.36
N ASN A 103 10.31 15.33 -9.80
CA ASN A 103 9.10 15.23 -8.97
C ASN A 103 8.38 13.89 -9.11
N PHE A 104 8.95 12.93 -9.86
CA PHE A 104 8.38 11.58 -10.06
C PHE A 104 6.93 11.58 -10.58
N THR A 105 6.52 12.67 -11.24
CA THR A 105 5.19 12.91 -11.85
C THR A 105 4.88 11.96 -13.00
N ASN A 106 5.91 11.39 -13.63
CA ASN A 106 5.78 10.43 -14.72
C ASN A 106 5.61 8.98 -14.24
N LEU A 107 5.54 8.74 -12.93
CA LEU A 107 5.26 7.41 -12.39
C LEU A 107 3.75 7.21 -12.21
N VAL A 108 3.25 6.10 -12.75
CA VAL A 108 1.83 5.69 -12.72
C VAL A 108 1.71 4.22 -12.35
N GLN A 109 0.57 3.81 -11.79
CA GLN A 109 0.23 2.39 -11.64
C GLN A 109 -0.49 1.90 -12.91
N VAL A 110 -0.16 0.69 -13.35
CA VAL A 110 -0.91 0.00 -14.41
C VAL A 110 -1.63 -1.20 -13.82
N ASP A 111 -2.95 -1.12 -13.75
CA ASP A 111 -3.87 -2.11 -13.17
C ASP A 111 -4.62 -2.92 -14.21
N GLN A 112 -4.72 -2.44 -15.46
CA GLN A 112 -5.39 -3.17 -16.54
C GLN A 112 -4.69 -2.99 -17.89
N LYS A 113 -4.87 -3.99 -18.77
CA LYS A 113 -4.41 -3.96 -20.17
C LYS A 113 -5.57 -4.31 -21.09
N ALA A 114 -5.79 -3.50 -22.11
CA ALA A 114 -6.76 -3.77 -23.17
C ALA A 114 -6.02 -4.29 -24.41
N VAL A 115 -6.33 -5.52 -24.81
CA VAL A 115 -5.72 -6.18 -25.98
C VAL A 115 -6.77 -6.54 -27.03
N ALA A 116 -6.43 -6.36 -28.30
CA ALA A 116 -7.26 -6.79 -29.43
C ALA A 116 -6.38 -7.24 -30.59
N LYS A 117 -6.85 -8.22 -31.38
CA LYS A 117 -6.14 -8.72 -32.55
C LYS A 117 -5.92 -7.59 -33.56
N ASN A 118 -4.68 -7.43 -34.04
CA ASN A 118 -4.26 -6.42 -35.02
C ASN A 118 -4.58 -4.97 -34.61
N LYS A 119 -4.61 -4.68 -33.30
CA LYS A 119 -4.80 -3.32 -32.77
C LYS A 119 -3.72 -3.01 -31.72
N PRO A 120 -3.41 -1.73 -31.46
CA PRO A 120 -2.51 -1.34 -30.38
C PRO A 120 -3.01 -1.84 -29.03
N THR A 121 -2.10 -2.14 -28.10
CA THR A 121 -2.46 -2.42 -26.71
C THR A 121 -2.61 -1.10 -25.95
N PHE A 122 -3.58 -1.02 -25.05
CA PHE A 122 -3.75 0.12 -24.17
C PHE A 122 -3.57 -0.30 -22.70
N ASP A 123 -2.85 0.52 -21.95
CA ASP A 123 -2.69 0.35 -20.50
C ASP A 123 -3.64 1.32 -19.80
N HIS A 124 -4.40 0.82 -18.82
CA HIS A 124 -5.12 1.68 -17.89
C HIS A 124 -4.11 2.19 -16.86
N ILE A 125 -4.05 3.50 -16.70
CA ILE A 125 -3.11 4.16 -15.80
C ILE A 125 -3.84 4.84 -14.65
N MET A 126 -3.27 4.72 -13.45
CA MET A 126 -3.77 5.35 -12.23
C MET A 126 -2.66 6.11 -11.53
N ARG A 127 -3.06 7.11 -10.73
CA ARG A 127 -2.16 7.85 -9.85
C ARG A 127 -2.90 8.20 -8.57
N GLN A 128 -2.27 7.93 -7.43
CA GLN A 128 -2.88 8.11 -6.10
C GLN A 128 -4.25 7.44 -5.92
N GLY A 129 -4.37 6.19 -6.37
CA GLY A 129 -5.63 5.44 -6.34
C GLY A 129 -6.72 5.99 -7.27
N LYS A 130 -6.41 7.03 -8.08
CA LYS A 130 -7.36 7.63 -9.03
C LYS A 130 -7.05 7.17 -10.46
N PRO A 131 -8.05 6.66 -11.19
CA PRO A 131 -7.94 6.44 -12.62
C PRO A 131 -7.60 7.73 -13.35
N ILE A 132 -6.59 7.68 -14.22
CA ILE A 132 -6.29 8.75 -15.18
C ILE A 132 -6.98 8.44 -16.52
N GLY A 133 -6.91 7.18 -16.97
CA GLY A 133 -7.52 6.72 -18.21
C GLY A 133 -6.68 5.67 -18.93
N TRP A 134 -6.98 5.47 -20.21
CA TRP A 134 -6.31 4.50 -21.08
C TRP A 134 -5.31 5.21 -21.99
N VAL A 135 -4.08 4.74 -22.01
CA VAL A 135 -2.99 5.26 -22.85
C VAL A 135 -2.43 4.14 -23.71
N ASN A 136 -1.88 4.47 -24.88
CA ASN A 136 -1.16 3.49 -25.70
C ASN A 136 -0.04 2.87 -24.84
N ALA A 137 0.04 1.54 -24.80
CA ALA A 137 1.01 0.82 -23.99
C ALA A 137 2.46 1.15 -24.37
N ASN A 138 2.72 1.63 -25.59
CA ASN A 138 4.05 2.09 -26.02
C ASN A 138 4.52 3.37 -25.30
N ALA A 139 3.62 4.08 -24.62
CA ALA A 139 3.98 5.28 -23.86
C ALA A 139 4.40 4.99 -22.42
N VAL A 140 4.28 3.73 -21.96
CA VAL A 140 4.48 3.32 -20.57
C VAL A 140 5.46 2.15 -20.51
N HIS A 141 6.52 2.29 -19.71
CA HIS A 141 7.55 1.25 -19.58
C HIS A 141 7.87 0.92 -18.11
N SER A 142 8.44 -0.26 -17.92
CA SER A 142 9.02 -0.66 -16.63
C SER A 142 10.07 0.36 -16.15
N THR A 143 10.11 0.60 -14.84
CA THR A 143 11.09 1.47 -14.19
C THR A 143 11.93 0.69 -13.19
N SER A 144 13.15 1.17 -12.90
CA SER A 144 14.00 0.68 -11.82
C SER A 144 13.95 1.58 -10.57
N THR A 145 13.27 2.72 -10.68
CA THR A 145 13.08 3.71 -9.62
C THR A 145 11.59 3.98 -9.45
N TYR A 146 11.12 3.77 -8.24
CA TYR A 146 9.74 3.79 -7.79
C TYR A 146 9.65 4.86 -6.72
N VAL A 147 8.79 5.86 -6.90
CA VAL A 147 8.47 6.85 -5.87
C VAL A 147 6.99 7.15 -5.98
N LEU A 148 6.27 6.96 -4.89
CA LEU A 148 4.85 7.25 -4.81
C LEU A 148 4.64 8.76 -4.80
N PRO A 149 3.64 9.31 -5.50
CA PRO A 149 3.22 10.70 -5.31
C PRO A 149 2.63 10.89 -3.90
N TYR A 150 3.16 11.84 -3.12
CA TYR A 150 2.79 12.03 -1.72
C TYR A 150 2.73 13.51 -1.34
N VAL A 151 2.05 13.79 -0.23
CA VAL A 151 2.14 15.05 0.50
C VAL A 151 2.89 14.79 1.80
N TYR A 152 4.03 15.47 1.95
CA TYR A 152 4.81 15.40 3.17
C TYR A 152 4.07 16.08 4.33
N ILE A 153 4.01 15.40 5.48
CA ILE A 153 3.38 15.90 6.70
C ILE A 153 4.46 16.05 7.78
N SER A 154 4.51 17.22 8.40
CA SER A 154 5.33 17.48 9.58
C SER A 154 4.53 17.17 10.84
N GLN A 155 5.15 16.55 11.85
CA GLN A 155 4.52 16.39 13.17
C GLN A 155 4.43 17.72 13.95
N PHE A 156 5.32 18.66 13.64
CA PHE A 156 5.41 19.97 14.31
C PHE A 156 4.46 21.01 13.74
N TRP A 157 4.29 21.07 12.40
CA TRP A 157 3.52 22.12 11.74
C TRP A 157 2.44 21.54 10.83
N PRO A 158 1.20 22.09 10.86
CA PRO A 158 0.70 23.15 11.74
C PRO A 158 0.22 22.60 13.09
N SER A 159 0.49 21.32 13.36
CA SER A 159 -0.19 20.56 14.39
C SER A 159 0.27 20.81 15.81
N ALA A 160 1.54 21.16 16.00
CA ALA A 160 2.24 21.12 17.29
C ALA A 160 2.01 19.80 18.04
N ALA A 161 2.02 18.68 17.32
CA ALA A 161 1.87 17.34 17.89
C ALA A 161 3.26 16.69 17.91
N GLU A 162 4.10 17.14 18.84
CA GLU A 162 5.54 16.89 18.77
C GLU A 162 5.93 15.43 18.97
N ASP A 163 5.06 14.61 19.57
CA ASP A 163 5.24 13.16 19.75
C ASP A 163 4.22 12.35 18.91
N ALA A 164 3.76 12.89 17.77
CA ALA A 164 2.81 12.24 16.86
C ALA A 164 3.46 11.72 15.58
N CYS A 165 4.64 11.10 15.67
CA CYS A 165 5.37 10.62 14.51
C CYS A 165 4.59 9.53 13.74
N GLU A 166 3.86 8.69 14.46
CA GLU A 166 3.00 7.63 13.92
C GLU A 166 1.92 8.21 13.00
N GLU A 167 1.14 9.19 13.46
CA GLU A 167 0.02 9.78 12.74
C GLU A 167 0.49 10.69 11.61
N ALA A 168 1.63 11.38 11.79
CA ALA A 168 2.23 12.18 10.73
C ALA A 168 2.68 11.27 9.57
N SER A 169 3.40 10.19 9.89
CA SER A 169 3.83 9.18 8.91
C SER A 169 2.65 8.46 8.26
N LEU A 170 1.63 8.10 9.04
CA LEU A 170 0.39 7.51 8.53
C LEU A 170 -0.34 8.47 7.58
N LYS A 171 -0.45 9.76 7.92
CA LYS A 171 -1.07 10.75 7.04
C LYS A 171 -0.28 10.94 5.75
N THR A 172 1.05 10.94 5.81
CA THR A 172 1.88 10.94 4.59
C THR A 172 1.63 9.69 3.76
N ALA A 173 1.55 8.51 4.36
CA ALA A 173 1.22 7.27 3.66
C ALA A 173 -0.18 7.33 3.01
N MET A 174 -1.21 7.77 3.74
CA MET A 174 -2.57 7.96 3.22
C MET A 174 -2.65 8.94 2.05
N SER A 175 -1.82 9.98 2.04
CA SER A 175 -1.77 10.94 0.92
C SER A 175 -1.35 10.28 -0.40
N THR A 176 -0.64 9.15 -0.35
CA THR A 176 -0.25 8.40 -1.56
C THR A 176 -1.44 7.82 -2.29
N GLN A 177 -2.59 7.67 -1.62
CA GLN A 177 -3.86 7.18 -2.18
C GLN A 177 -4.93 8.29 -2.21
N ASN A 178 -4.51 9.55 -2.11
CA ASN A 178 -5.40 10.72 -2.01
C ASN A 178 -6.42 10.58 -0.85
N LYS A 179 -6.01 9.97 0.27
CA LYS A 179 -6.85 9.83 1.47
C LYS A 179 -6.47 10.89 2.50
N ALA A 180 -7.47 11.35 3.27
CA ALA A 180 -7.32 12.37 4.31
C ALA A 180 -6.68 13.71 3.84
N MET A 181 -6.75 14.04 2.54
CA MET A 181 -6.07 15.21 1.97
C MET A 181 -6.50 16.55 2.61
N ASN A 182 -7.79 16.66 2.94
CA ASN A 182 -8.38 17.87 3.53
C ASN A 182 -8.50 17.80 5.05
N VAL A 183 -7.95 16.76 5.69
CA VAL A 183 -8.03 16.57 7.14
C VAL A 183 -6.73 17.04 7.77
N PRO A 184 -6.72 18.04 8.67
CA PRO A 184 -5.49 18.48 9.34
C PRO A 184 -4.94 17.38 10.25
N LEU A 185 -3.61 17.32 10.42
CA LEU A 185 -2.99 16.28 11.27
C LEU A 185 -3.53 16.33 12.70
N GLN A 186 -3.78 17.53 13.24
CA GLN A 186 -4.42 17.72 14.55
C GLN A 186 -5.72 16.93 14.70
N GLN A 187 -6.56 16.90 13.67
CA GLN A 187 -7.84 16.21 13.74
C GLN A 187 -7.64 14.69 13.79
N ILE A 188 -6.68 14.15 13.04
CA ILE A 188 -6.33 12.73 13.08
C ILE A 188 -5.82 12.34 14.47
N VAL A 189 -4.92 13.15 15.04
CA VAL A 189 -4.38 12.93 16.39
C VAL A 189 -5.48 13.04 17.45
N LYS A 190 -6.39 14.02 17.36
CA LYS A 190 -7.54 14.16 18.28
C LYS A 190 -8.51 12.98 18.22
N GLN A 191 -8.74 12.43 17.03
CA GLN A 191 -9.66 11.31 16.81
C GLN A 191 -9.03 9.94 17.11
N THR A 192 -7.74 9.91 17.40
CA THR A 192 -7.03 8.72 17.82
C THR A 192 -7.34 8.43 19.31
N PRO A 193 -7.83 7.22 19.65
CA PRO A 193 -8.14 6.87 21.03
C PRO A 193 -6.94 7.04 21.95
N ARG A 194 -7.20 7.32 23.23
CA ARG A 194 -6.20 7.24 24.30
C ARG A 194 -6.37 5.93 25.05
N SER A 195 -5.28 5.23 25.33
CA SER A 195 -5.31 3.94 26.02
C SER A 195 -3.94 3.59 26.58
N LYS A 196 -3.90 2.93 27.74
CA LYS A 196 -2.65 2.33 28.26
C LYS A 196 -2.11 1.22 27.35
N ASN A 197 -2.97 0.61 26.53
CA ASN A 197 -2.59 -0.40 25.55
C ASN A 197 -2.33 0.26 24.18
N PRO A 198 -1.08 0.27 23.67
CA PRO A 198 -0.74 0.90 22.39
C PRO A 198 -1.41 0.22 21.17
N ASN A 199 -1.87 -1.03 21.30
CA ASN A 199 -2.66 -1.70 20.26
C ASN A 199 -4.09 -1.15 20.17
N VAL A 200 -4.51 -0.28 21.09
CA VAL A 200 -5.84 0.34 21.12
C VAL A 200 -5.78 1.82 20.73
N GLY A 201 -4.77 2.55 21.22
CA GLY A 201 -4.59 3.98 20.97
C GLY A 201 -3.33 4.54 21.63
N TYR A 202 -3.17 5.86 21.66
CA TYR A 202 -2.01 6.51 22.25
C TYR A 202 -1.89 6.26 23.76
N THR A 203 -0.68 5.87 24.17
CA THR A 203 -0.33 5.62 25.58
C THR A 203 -0.19 6.87 26.44
N LYS A 204 0.14 8.01 25.82
CA LYS A 204 0.36 9.30 26.51
C LYS A 204 -0.17 10.46 25.64
N ASN A 205 0.28 11.69 25.92
CA ASN A 205 -0.17 12.87 25.19
C ASN A 205 0.77 13.24 24.03
N PRO A 206 0.39 13.00 22.76
CA PRO A 206 1.23 13.31 21.61
C PRO A 206 1.44 14.81 21.34
N TYR A 207 0.68 15.70 22.03
CA TYR A 207 0.88 17.16 22.02
C TYR A 207 1.85 17.64 23.12
N LYS A 208 2.48 16.72 23.84
CA LYS A 208 3.49 17.06 24.84
C LYS A 208 4.81 16.46 24.38
N TYR A 209 5.71 17.30 23.90
CA TYR A 209 7.07 16.90 23.56
C TYR A 209 7.75 16.13 24.70
N GLY A 210 8.36 14.99 24.36
CA GLY A 210 9.08 14.16 25.33
C GLY A 210 8.16 13.38 26.27
N SER A 211 6.87 13.29 25.96
CA SER A 211 5.97 12.36 26.64
C SER A 211 6.32 10.91 26.33
N HIS A 212 6.87 10.63 25.15
CA HIS A 212 6.99 9.29 24.58
C HIS A 212 5.62 8.64 24.37
N ALA A 213 4.66 9.44 23.86
CA ALA A 213 3.40 8.90 23.37
C ALA A 213 3.69 7.93 22.22
N THR A 214 3.01 6.79 22.22
CA THR A 214 3.12 5.84 21.13
C THR A 214 1.82 5.09 20.89
N ILE A 215 1.65 4.61 19.67
CA ILE A 215 0.52 3.82 19.19
C ILE A 215 1.05 2.75 18.23
N TYR A 216 0.48 1.54 18.25
CA TYR A 216 0.98 0.43 17.44
C TYR A 216 0.21 0.25 16.12
N PRO A 217 0.82 -0.43 15.13
CA PRO A 217 0.28 -0.58 13.78
C PRO A 217 -1.19 -1.01 13.73
N ASP A 218 -1.61 -1.98 14.55
CA ASP A 218 -3.01 -2.43 14.63
C ASP A 218 -4.01 -1.30 14.93
N ALA A 219 -3.65 -0.36 15.81
CA ALA A 219 -4.49 0.80 16.10
C ALA A 219 -4.45 1.82 14.97
N MET A 220 -3.28 2.07 14.41
CA MET A 220 -3.09 2.96 13.26
C MET A 220 -3.88 2.49 12.03
N VAL A 221 -3.95 1.18 11.78
CA VAL A 221 -4.78 0.58 10.71
C VAL A 221 -6.25 0.96 10.86
N ARG A 222 -6.79 0.93 12.09
CA ARG A 222 -8.17 1.36 12.34
C ARG A 222 -8.37 2.85 12.08
N ILE A 223 -7.39 3.68 12.43
CA ILE A 223 -7.41 5.12 12.11
C ILE A 223 -7.39 5.34 10.60
N ALA A 224 -6.52 4.66 9.86
CA ALA A 224 -6.43 4.75 8.40
C ALA A 224 -7.78 4.43 7.73
N ARG A 225 -8.44 3.37 8.19
CA ARG A 225 -9.75 2.94 7.68
C ARG A 225 -10.85 3.95 7.94
N LYS A 226 -10.83 4.69 9.06
CA LYS A 226 -11.78 5.80 9.31
C LYS A 226 -11.70 6.90 8.24
N TYR A 227 -10.53 7.06 7.60
CA TYR A 227 -10.33 8.02 6.52
C TYR A 227 -10.39 7.37 5.12
N GLY A 228 -10.94 6.16 5.03
CA GLY A 228 -11.19 5.46 3.77
C GLY A 228 -9.93 4.94 3.07
N ALA A 229 -8.81 4.83 3.79
CA ALA A 229 -7.61 4.15 3.32
C ALA A 229 -7.71 2.65 3.61
N GLN A 230 -7.29 1.82 2.66
CA GLN A 230 -7.04 0.42 2.95
C GLN A 230 -5.67 0.33 3.64
N ALA A 231 -5.62 -0.41 4.73
CA ALA A 231 -4.41 -0.54 5.51
C ALA A 231 -4.37 -1.88 6.23
N LYS A 232 -3.14 -2.35 6.46
CA LYS A 232 -2.85 -3.65 7.07
C LYS A 232 -1.59 -3.58 7.92
N ASP A 233 -1.63 -4.22 9.09
CA ASP A 233 -0.45 -4.47 9.90
C ASP A 233 0.42 -5.51 9.19
N ILE A 234 1.67 -5.13 8.92
CA ILE A 234 2.67 -5.99 8.28
C ILE A 234 3.92 -6.08 9.17
N SER A 235 3.74 -6.01 10.48
CA SER A 235 4.81 -6.18 11.44
C SER A 235 5.52 -7.52 11.23
N GLY A 236 6.85 -7.53 11.31
CA GLY A 236 7.69 -8.65 10.93
C GLY A 236 7.97 -8.80 9.43
N ALA A 237 7.52 -7.86 8.58
CA ALA A 237 7.74 -7.91 7.14
C ALA A 237 9.23 -7.95 6.75
N THR A 238 9.51 -8.76 5.74
CA THR A 238 10.82 -8.89 5.13
C THR A 238 11.14 -7.71 4.21
N LYS A 239 12.44 -7.56 3.89
CA LYS A 239 12.91 -6.59 2.89
C LYS A 239 12.18 -6.73 1.55
N SER A 240 11.95 -7.97 1.11
CA SER A 240 11.25 -8.27 -0.14
C SER A 240 9.79 -7.83 -0.09
N GLN A 241 9.10 -7.98 1.04
CA GLN A 241 7.73 -7.50 1.22
C GLN A 241 7.68 -5.96 1.15
N PHE A 242 8.57 -5.24 1.84
CA PHE A 242 8.64 -3.77 1.70
C PHE A 242 8.90 -3.32 0.26
N ILE A 243 9.80 -4.00 -0.46
CA ILE A 243 10.03 -3.72 -1.89
C ILE A 243 8.77 -3.99 -2.70
N GLN A 244 8.09 -5.11 -2.44
CA GLN A 244 6.86 -5.47 -3.12
C GLN A 244 5.79 -4.40 -2.92
N GLU A 245 5.45 -4.06 -1.68
CA GLU A 245 4.42 -3.05 -1.38
C GLU A 245 4.68 -1.73 -2.13
N VAL A 246 5.88 -1.20 -1.99
CA VAL A 246 6.25 0.10 -2.57
C VAL A 246 6.26 0.07 -4.09
N THR A 247 6.67 -1.04 -4.70
CA THR A 247 6.66 -1.17 -6.17
C THR A 247 5.25 -1.34 -6.76
N HIS A 248 4.29 -1.82 -5.95
CA HIS A 248 2.87 -1.96 -6.32
C HIS A 248 2.02 -0.72 -6.00
N GLY A 249 2.64 0.34 -5.44
CA GLY A 249 1.95 1.60 -5.19
C GLY A 249 1.63 1.86 -3.72
N HIS A 250 2.04 0.97 -2.80
CA HIS A 250 1.62 1.02 -1.40
C HIS A 250 2.72 1.62 -0.52
N ALA A 251 2.36 2.60 0.31
CA ALA A 251 3.30 3.22 1.24
C ALA A 251 3.42 2.37 2.51
N VAL A 252 4.63 2.26 3.05
CA VAL A 252 4.89 1.48 4.28
C VAL A 252 5.31 2.41 5.40
N VAL A 253 4.55 2.44 6.49
CA VAL A 253 4.95 3.10 7.74
C VAL A 253 5.63 2.07 8.62
N PHE A 254 6.74 2.44 9.27
CA PHE A 254 7.49 1.53 10.12
C PHE A 254 8.14 2.28 11.28
N GLU A 255 8.32 1.55 12.38
CA GLU A 255 9.08 2.04 13.52
C GLU A 255 10.58 1.95 13.23
N GLY A 256 11.28 3.07 13.40
CA GLY A 256 12.71 3.18 13.21
C GLY A 256 13.29 4.34 14.03
N PRO A 257 14.56 4.67 13.82
CA PRO A 257 15.16 5.81 14.51
C PRO A 257 15.08 7.09 13.69
N TYR A 258 15.08 8.23 14.38
CA TYR A 258 15.25 9.55 13.78
C TYR A 258 16.30 9.55 12.67
N MET A 259 15.89 9.97 11.47
CA MET A 259 16.65 10.04 10.23
C MET A 259 17.42 8.75 9.84
N LEU A 260 17.06 7.60 10.41
CA LEU A 260 17.81 6.35 10.31
C LEU A 260 19.26 6.46 10.84
N LYS A 261 19.50 7.34 11.84
CA LYS A 261 20.84 7.65 12.36
C LYS A 261 21.07 7.26 13.82
N LYS A 262 20.05 7.34 14.68
CA LYS A 262 20.18 7.18 16.14
C LYS A 262 19.49 5.90 16.64
N PRO A 263 20.14 4.72 16.65
CA PRO A 263 19.47 3.43 16.84
C PRO A 263 18.56 3.32 18.07
N GLY A 264 18.81 4.07 19.15
CA GLY A 264 17.99 4.06 20.38
C GLY A 264 16.86 5.09 20.46
N SER A 265 16.59 5.86 19.40
CA SER A 265 15.41 6.75 19.34
C SER A 265 14.21 5.98 18.81
N ASP A 266 13.07 6.00 19.49
CA ASP A 266 11.82 5.46 18.95
C ASP A 266 11.10 6.54 18.15
N HIS A 267 10.76 6.22 16.91
CA HIS A 267 10.23 7.15 15.92
C HIS A 267 9.54 6.38 14.78
N ASP A 268 8.57 6.99 14.12
CA ASP A 268 7.92 6.38 12.96
C ASP A 268 8.26 7.13 11.69
N LEU A 269 8.61 6.38 10.64
CA LEU A 269 8.96 6.89 9.33
C LEU A 269 8.11 6.20 8.25
N VAL A 270 8.09 6.77 7.05
CA VAL A 270 7.37 6.18 5.90
C VAL A 270 8.31 5.92 4.73
N ILE A 271 8.25 4.70 4.19
CA ILE A 271 8.84 4.31 2.92
C ILE A 271 7.86 4.67 1.81
N LEU A 272 8.33 5.51 0.89
CA LEU A 272 7.56 6.06 -0.23
C LEU A 272 8.14 5.68 -1.59
N GLY A 273 9.24 4.94 -1.62
CA GLY A 273 9.89 4.60 -2.87
C GLY A 273 10.98 3.56 -2.73
N TYR A 274 11.36 3.00 -3.85
CA TYR A 274 12.39 2.00 -3.97
C TYR A 274 13.20 2.21 -5.24
N ARG A 275 14.50 1.99 -5.16
CA ARG A 275 15.39 1.73 -6.29
C ARG A 275 16.41 0.72 -5.86
N LYS A 276 17.16 0.11 -6.79
CA LYS A 276 18.10 -0.98 -6.47
C LYS A 276 18.94 -0.67 -5.21
N GLY A 277 18.70 -1.43 -4.15
CA GLY A 277 19.42 -1.33 -2.88
C GLY A 277 19.03 -0.19 -1.94
N GLN A 278 18.07 0.67 -2.30
CA GLN A 278 17.68 1.85 -1.50
C GLN A 278 16.17 2.05 -1.39
N PHE A 279 15.72 2.41 -0.19
CA PHE A 279 14.37 2.92 0.07
C PHE A 279 14.37 4.45 0.07
N PHE A 280 13.35 5.07 -0.52
CA PHE A 280 13.08 6.49 -0.34
C PHE A 280 12.19 6.66 0.88
N VAL A 281 12.70 7.35 1.89
CA VAL A 281 12.07 7.47 3.21
C VAL A 281 11.78 8.93 3.51
N ALA A 282 10.61 9.21 4.06
CA ALA A 282 10.30 10.48 4.70
C ALA A 282 10.26 10.31 6.22
N ASP A 283 10.93 11.23 6.92
CA ASP A 283 10.91 11.37 8.36
C ASP A 283 10.01 12.57 8.71
N PRO A 284 8.93 12.41 9.50
CA PRO A 284 7.99 13.49 9.81
C PRO A 284 8.58 14.60 10.71
N PHE A 285 9.78 14.40 11.27
CA PHE A 285 10.44 15.29 12.21
C PHE A 285 11.10 16.51 11.52
N ALA A 286 10.38 17.19 10.64
CA ALA A 286 10.78 18.50 10.09
C ALA A 286 9.96 19.61 10.72
N ARG A 287 10.56 20.78 10.99
CA ARG A 287 9.85 21.93 11.54
C ARG A 287 8.70 22.42 10.65
N HIS A 288 8.77 22.19 9.35
CA HIS A 288 7.77 22.66 8.39
C HIS A 288 7.64 21.70 7.20
N HIS A 289 6.45 21.60 6.62
CA HIS A 289 6.20 20.70 5.48
C HIS A 289 6.97 21.09 4.21
N LYS A 290 7.29 22.38 4.05
CA LYS A 290 8.14 22.93 2.96
C LYS A 290 9.61 22.55 3.06
N SER A 291 10.05 21.95 4.18
CA SER A 291 11.43 21.51 4.39
C SER A 291 11.45 20.00 4.69
N PRO A 292 10.96 19.16 3.75
CA PRO A 292 10.75 17.75 4.00
C PRO A 292 12.07 17.05 4.33
N LYS A 293 12.10 16.23 5.37
CA LYS A 293 13.24 15.35 5.67
C LYS A 293 13.09 14.03 4.92
N THR A 294 13.36 14.08 3.62
CA THR A 294 13.34 12.88 2.77
C THR A 294 14.74 12.47 2.34
N ARG A 295 14.97 11.17 2.16
CA ARG A 295 16.25 10.65 1.66
C ARG A 295 16.14 9.28 1.06
N TRP A 296 17.05 8.96 0.15
CA TRP A 296 17.37 7.59 -0.20
C TRP A 296 18.26 6.98 0.89
N ALA A 297 17.85 5.85 1.44
CA ALA A 297 18.58 5.11 2.47
C ALA A 297 18.85 3.68 2.01
N SER A 298 20.00 3.12 2.39
CA SER A 298 20.33 1.72 2.11
C SER A 298 19.25 0.80 2.70
N THR A 299 18.74 -0.12 1.87
CA THR A 299 17.80 -1.16 2.30
C THR A 299 18.41 -1.99 3.43
N SER A 300 19.69 -2.36 3.34
CA SER A 300 20.39 -3.10 4.39
C SER A 300 20.48 -2.31 5.70
N LEU A 301 20.75 -1.00 5.63
CA LEU A 301 20.75 -0.14 6.81
C LEU A 301 19.36 -0.08 7.46
N LEU A 302 18.32 0.20 6.67
CA LEU A 302 16.94 0.30 7.17
C LEU A 302 16.52 -1.01 7.82
N MET A 303 16.70 -2.14 7.13
CA MET A 303 16.31 -3.46 7.66
C MET A 303 17.09 -3.84 8.92
N ARG A 304 18.38 -3.49 9.01
CA ARG A 304 19.17 -3.70 10.23
C ARG A 304 18.61 -2.92 11.42
N LEU A 305 18.10 -1.71 11.20
CA LEU A 305 17.51 -0.88 12.25
C LEU A 305 16.10 -1.37 12.64
N TYR A 306 15.28 -1.66 11.64
CA TYR A 306 13.92 -2.22 11.81
C TYR A 306 13.94 -3.57 12.55
N ASN A 307 14.91 -4.44 12.25
CA ASN A 307 15.06 -5.76 12.88
C ASN A 307 15.67 -5.74 14.29
N LYS A 308 15.91 -4.57 14.89
CA LYS A 308 16.38 -4.51 16.27
C LYS A 308 15.29 -5.02 17.21
N LYS A 309 15.64 -5.96 18.10
CA LYS A 309 14.71 -6.67 18.99
C LYS A 309 13.76 -5.74 19.76
N PHE A 310 14.27 -4.63 20.27
CA PHE A 310 13.49 -3.67 21.06
C PHE A 310 12.43 -2.90 20.25
N ARG A 311 12.46 -2.95 18.91
CA ARG A 311 11.46 -2.32 18.04
C ARG A 311 10.31 -3.23 17.65
N HIS A 312 10.43 -4.53 17.92
CA HIS A 312 9.42 -5.53 17.59
C HIS A 312 8.98 -5.55 16.12
N GLN A 313 9.82 -5.02 15.20
CA GLN A 313 9.56 -5.01 13.77
C GLN A 313 8.18 -4.42 13.40
N ARG A 314 7.75 -3.35 14.08
CA ARG A 314 6.43 -2.75 13.84
C ARG A 314 6.35 -2.05 12.48
N ALA A 315 5.35 -2.41 11.68
CA ALA A 315 5.09 -1.78 10.40
C ALA A 315 3.63 -1.93 9.95
N LEU A 316 3.13 -1.00 9.17
CA LEU A 316 1.88 -1.13 8.42
C LEU A 316 2.06 -0.68 6.97
N VAL A 317 1.15 -1.13 6.13
CA VAL A 317 1.03 -0.69 4.74
C VAL A 317 -0.28 0.06 4.53
N VAL A 318 -0.26 1.06 3.64
CA VAL A 318 -1.44 1.74 3.09
C VAL A 318 -1.55 1.40 1.60
N GLU A 319 -2.65 0.75 1.23
CA GLU A 319 -2.96 0.20 -0.08
C GLU A 319 -3.92 1.10 -0.89
#